data_AF-A0AB37HMS5-F1
#
_entry.id   AF-A0AB37HMS5-F1
#
_cell.length_a   1.000
_cell.length_b   1.000
_cell.length_c   1.000
_cell.angle_alpha   90.00
_cell.angle_beta   90.00
_cell.angle_gamma   90.00
#
_symmetry.space_group_name_H-M   'P 1'
#
loop_
_entity.id
_entity.type
_entity.pdbx_description
1 polymer ?
#
loop_
_entity_poly.entity_id
_entity_poly.type
_entity_poly.pdbx_seq_one_letter_code
_entity_poly.pdbx_strand_id
1 'polypeptide(L)' 'MDTFVESKVFNPKLLGKAIRIKGFDVDGHHWDRLFLVKDINGNYISLVNDQGEKIKKVHMENFEFADEALKITVLEEKE' A
#
# COMPACT_ATOMS: atom_id res chain seq x y z
N MET A 1 -14.63 31.03 0.49
CA MET A 1 -15.07 29.72 -0.03
C MET A 1 -13.91 28.79 0.22
N ASP A 2 -14.00 28.02 1.29
CA ASP A 2 -13.01 27.01 1.61
C ASP A 2 -13.35 25.75 0.82
N THR A 3 -12.56 25.46 -0.21
CA THR A 3 -12.67 24.21 -0.97
C THR A 3 -12.05 23.10 -0.13
N PHE A 4 -12.85 22.45 0.70
CA PHE A 4 -12.41 21.24 1.40
C PHE A 4 -12.37 20.08 0.40
N VAL A 5 -11.16 19.66 0.02
CA VAL A 5 -10.94 18.41 -0.71
C VAL A 5 -10.57 17.35 0.33
N GLU A 6 -11.54 16.56 0.76
CA GLU A 6 -11.25 15.33 1.50
C GLU A 6 -10.75 14.27 0.51
N SER A 7 -9.44 14.06 0.50
CA SER A 7 -8.83 12.93 -0.21
C SER A 7 -8.37 11.92 0.83
N LYS A 8 -8.74 10.66 0.66
CA LYS A 8 -8.11 9.59 1.44
C LYS A 8 -6.63 9.53 1.03
N VAL A 9 -5.75 9.35 2.01
CA VAL A 9 -4.30 9.30 1.80
C VAL A 9 -3.68 8.15 2.58
N PHE A 10 -2.54 7.64 2.10
CA PHE A 10 -1.73 6.69 2.84
C PHE A 10 -1.11 7.34 4.07
N ASN A 11 -1.08 6.59 5.17
CA ASN A 11 -0.49 7.05 6.43
C ASN A 11 1.05 7.17 6.28
N PRO A 12 1.64 8.38 6.44
CA PRO A 12 3.08 8.59 6.30
C PRO A 12 3.95 7.74 7.26
N LYS A 13 3.37 7.28 8.38
CA LYS A 13 4.06 6.42 9.35
C LYS A 13 4.39 5.02 8.83
N LEU A 14 3.86 4.65 7.66
CA LEU A 14 4.22 3.39 6.99
C LEU A 14 5.61 3.44 6.35
N LEU A 15 6.21 4.62 6.17
CA LEU A 15 7.50 4.77 5.52
C LEU A 15 8.59 3.96 6.26
N GLY A 16 9.34 3.15 5.51
CA GLY A 16 10.39 2.28 6.05
C GLY A 16 9.87 1.04 6.79
N LYS A 17 8.54 0.82 6.85
CA LYS A 17 7.97 -0.38 7.48
C LYS A 17 7.89 -1.54 6.50
N ALA A 18 8.10 -2.75 7.02
CA ALA A 18 7.74 -3.97 6.33
C ALA A 18 6.22 -4.18 6.42
N ILE A 19 5.60 -4.46 5.29
CA ILE A 19 4.15 -4.68 5.18
C ILE A 19 3.85 -5.95 4.40
N ARG A 20 2.73 -6.59 4.73
CA ARG A 20 2.10 -7.61 3.91
C ARG A 20 0.93 -6.99 3.16
N ILE A 21 0.87 -7.22 1.85
CA ILE A 21 -0.28 -6.87 1.03
C ILE A 21 -0.95 -8.14 0.56
N LYS A 22 -2.26 -8.25 0.82
CA LYS A 22 -3.08 -9.40 0.45
C LYS A 22 -4.42 -8.97 -0.16
N GLY A 23 -4.91 -9.68 -1.18
CA GLY A 23 -6.20 -9.44 -1.81
C GLY A 23 -6.09 -9.39 -3.34
N PHE A 24 -7.06 -8.76 -3.99
CA PHE A 24 -7.07 -8.52 -5.43
C PHE A 24 -6.90 -7.04 -5.76
N ASP A 25 -6.07 -6.74 -6.76
CA ASP A 25 -5.96 -5.40 -7.33
C ASP A 25 -7.11 -5.09 -8.30
N VAL A 26 -7.17 -3.86 -8.81
CA VAL A 26 -8.25 -3.43 -9.73
C VAL A 26 -8.28 -4.21 -11.04
N ASP A 27 -7.16 -4.82 -11.43
CA ASP A 27 -7.04 -5.66 -12.62
C ASP A 27 -7.42 -7.13 -12.35
N GLY A 28 -7.77 -7.47 -11.11
CA GLY A 28 -8.13 -8.83 -10.70
C GLY A 28 -6.93 -9.74 -10.44
N HIS A 29 -5.70 -9.21 -10.32
CA HIS A 29 -4.56 -10.02 -9.93
C HIS A 29 -4.57 -10.25 -8.41
N HIS A 30 -4.34 -11.50 -8.00
CA HIS A 30 -4.21 -11.84 -6.59
C HIS A 30 -2.80 -11.55 -6.06
N TRP A 31 -2.74 -10.92 -4.90
CA TRP A 31 -1.54 -10.59 -4.16
C TRP A 31 -1.57 -11.29 -2.80
N ASP A 32 -0.43 -11.87 -2.43
CA ASP A 32 -0.12 -12.26 -1.05
C ASP A 32 1.39 -12.22 -0.89
N ARG A 33 1.94 -11.02 -0.64
CA ARG A 33 3.40 -10.77 -0.69
C ARG A 33 3.85 -9.76 0.35
N LEU A 34 5.14 -9.84 0.69
CA LEU A 34 5.81 -8.91 1.59
C LEU A 34 6.54 -7.82 0.82
N PHE A 35 6.51 -6.62 1.37
CA PHE A 35 7.16 -5.45 0.80
C PHE A 35 7.75 -4.56 1.89
N LEU A 36 8.80 -3.82 1.55
CA LEU A 36 9.25 -2.65 2.29
C LEU A 36 8.66 -1.39 1.65
N VAL A 37 8.07 -0.51 2.47
CA VAL A 37 7.58 0.79 1.99
C VAL A 37 8.76 1.74 1.80
N LYS A 38 9.08 2.04 0.54
CA LYS A 38 10.20 2.91 0.16
C LYS A 38 9.82 4.38 0.12
N ASP A 39 8.62 4.70 -0.34
CA ASP A 39 8.14 6.07 -0.49
C ASP A 39 6.61 6.13 -0.38
N ILE A 40 6.10 7.28 0.05
CA ILE A 40 4.66 7.54 0.21
C ILE A 40 4.36 8.90 -0.39
N ASN A 41 3.44 8.91 -1.34
CA ASN A 41 2.94 10.13 -1.94
C ASN A 41 1.42 10.06 -1.88
N GLY A 42 0.80 10.69 -0.88
CA GLY A 42 -0.65 10.87 -0.74
C GLY A 42 -1.51 9.69 -1.19
N ASN A 43 -1.78 9.61 -2.49
CA ASN A 43 -2.60 8.60 -3.16
C ASN A 43 -1.89 7.30 -3.63
N TYR A 44 -0.56 7.17 -3.50
CA TYR A 44 0.18 5.95 -3.80
C TYR A 44 1.33 5.67 -2.82
N ILE A 45 1.69 4.40 -2.72
CA ILE A 45 2.91 3.92 -2.03
C ILE A 45 3.85 3.26 -3.02
N SER A 46 5.15 3.50 -2.86
CA SER A 46 6.19 2.78 -3.59
C SER A 46 6.75 1.66 -2.71
N LEU A 47 6.72 0.45 -3.25
CA LEU A 47 7.04 -0.78 -2.54
C LEU A 47 8.24 -1.46 -3.17
N VAL A 48 9.12 -1.99 -2.35
CA VAL A 48 10.25 -2.83 -2.79
C VAL A 48 10.03 -4.24 -2.25
N ASN A 49 10.24 -5.26 -3.09
CA ASN A 49 10.17 -6.66 -2.67
C ASN A 49 11.40 -7.07 -1.84
N ASP A 50 11.32 -8.25 -1.22
CA ASP A 50 12.39 -8.90 -0.45
C ASP A 50 13.72 -9.04 -1.21
N GLN A 51 13.68 -9.10 -2.54
CA GLN A 51 14.88 -9.16 -3.39
C GLN A 51 15.49 -7.79 -3.72
N GLY A 52 14.83 -6.67 -3.36
CA GLY A 52 15.34 -5.33 -3.65
C GLY A 52 15.17 -4.87 -5.11
N GLU A 53 14.55 -5.68 -5.96
CA GLU A 53 14.66 -5.56 -7.42
C GLU A 53 13.56 -4.71 -8.06
N LYS A 54 12.36 -4.68 -7.48
CA LYS A 54 11.19 -4.06 -8.13
C LYS A 54 10.52 -3.02 -7.26
N ILE A 55 10.54 -1.78 -7.73
CA ILE A 55 9.69 -0.70 -7.20
C ILE A 55 8.31 -0.85 -7.83
N LYS A 56 7.32 -1.30 -7.06
CA LYS A 56 5.92 -1.27 -7.46
C LYS A 56 5.23 -0.06 -6.85
N LYS A 57 4.55 0.73 -7.68
CA LYS A 57 3.62 1.77 -7.21
C LYS A 57 2.25 1.14 -7.04
N VAL A 58 1.66 1.28 -5.86
CA VAL A 58 0.30 0.80 -5.57
C VAL A 58 -0.54 2.01 -5.19
N HIS A 59 -1.59 2.24 -5.98
CA HIS A 59 -2.51 3.35 -5.81
C HIS A 59 -3.65 2.99 -4.87
N MET A 60 -4.23 3.99 -4.20
CA MET A 60 -5.32 3.81 -3.23
C MET A 60 -6.55 3.12 -3.81
N GLU A 61 -6.82 3.29 -5.09
CA GLU A 61 -7.91 2.59 -5.80
C GLU A 61 -7.87 1.07 -5.56
N ASN A 62 -6.69 0.46 -5.44
CA ASN A 62 -6.55 -0.97 -5.21
C ASN A 62 -7.07 -1.44 -3.85
N PHE A 63 -7.43 -0.52 -2.95
CA PHE A 63 -7.92 -0.79 -1.59
C PHE A 63 -9.41 -0.46 -1.41
N GLU A 64 -10.10 0.07 -2.44
CA GLU A 64 -11.42 0.69 -2.26
C GLU A 64 -12.59 -0.10 -2.86
N PHE A 65 -12.36 -0.97 -3.85
CA PHE A 65 -13.42 -1.38 -4.77
C PHE A 65 -14.06 -2.77 -4.53
N ALA A 66 -13.67 -3.54 -3.51
CA ALA A 66 -14.28 -4.85 -3.23
C ALA A 66 -14.03 -5.37 -1.80
N ASP A 67 -14.85 -6.30 -1.32
CA ASP A 67 -14.61 -7.03 -0.06
C ASP A 67 -13.25 -7.77 -0.04
N GLU A 68 -12.82 -8.16 -1.24
CA GLU A 68 -11.55 -8.84 -1.50
C GLU A 68 -10.44 -7.90 -2.03
N ALA A 69 -10.65 -6.57 -1.99
CA ALA A 69 -9.63 -5.59 -2.36
C ALA A 69 -8.34 -5.78 -1.54
N LEU A 70 -7.25 -5.15 -1.99
CA LEU A 70 -5.99 -5.21 -1.28
C LEU A 70 -6.15 -4.72 0.16
N LYS A 71 -5.44 -5.36 1.08
CA LYS A 71 -5.35 -5.00 2.50
C LYS A 71 -3.89 -4.95 2.90
N ILE A 72 -3.53 -3.93 3.70
CA ILE A 72 -2.19 -3.74 4.24
C ILE A 72 -2.16 -4.20 5.68
N THR A 73 -1.16 -4.99 6.05
CA THR A 73 -0.84 -5.29 7.45
C THR A 73 0.61 -4.92 7.70
N VAL A 74 0.85 -4.07 8.70
CA VAL A 74 2.22 -3.76 9.15
C VAL A 74 2.76 -4.97 9.90
N LEU A 75 3.96 -5.41 9.54
CA LEU A 75 4.64 -6.46 10.28
C LEU A 75 5.43 -5.80 11.42
N GLU A 76 5.11 -6.19 12.65
CA GLU A 76 5.88 -5.79 13.83
C GLU A 76 7.06 -6.76 14.01
N GLU A 77 8.26 -6.22 14.17
CA GLU A 77 9.37 -7.00 14.71
C GLU A 77 9.11 -7.20 16.21
N LYS A 78 9.07 -8.45 16.67
CA LYS A 78 9.07 -8.73 18.11
C LYS A 78 10.46 -8.39 18.63
N GLU A 79 10.52 -7.42 19.55
CA GLU A 79 11.72 -7.14 20.36
C GLU A 79 12.15 -8.36 21.19
#